data_AF-A0A3C1S561-F1
#
_entry.id   AF-A0A3C1S561-F1
#
_cell.length_a   1.000
_cell.length_b   1.000
_cell.length_c   1.000
_cell.angle_alpha   90.00
_cell.angle_beta   90.00
_cell.angle_gamma   90.00
#
_symmetry.space_group_name_H-M   'P 1'
#
loop_
_entity.id
_entity.type
_entity.pdbx_description
1 polymer ?
#
loop_
_entity_poly.entity_id
_entity_poly.type
_entity_poly.pdbx_seq_one_letter_code
_entity_poly.pdbx_strand_id
1 'polypeptide(L)'
;MSGGEIAGMKSGRTLAVSGLKETIAYLEKIEMGLFQDLDYIEFRTCPEGCVGGTLTGIDKYLSKNFIQKTILNMGLKKRVCQDEILCLYDEGGFQAKSSLAKLARRFSDQKKPLSIRELSEIDNILEKIKGTDCSACGAPDCKTFAEDVVRGKASMEDCLFMKKSQ
;
A
#
# COMPACT_ATOMS: atom_id res chain seq x y z
N MET A 1 2.13 -2.96 -14.07
CA MET A 1 1.43 -4.14 -14.60
C MET A 1 2.01 -5.36 -13.91
N SER A 2 1.22 -6.39 -13.63
CA SER A 2 1.76 -7.67 -13.14
C SER A 2 2.72 -8.27 -14.15
N GLY A 3 3.82 -8.88 -13.68
CA GLY A 3 4.81 -9.56 -14.51
C GLY A 3 5.87 -8.63 -15.11
N GLY A 4 5.93 -7.37 -14.67
CA GLY A 4 6.93 -6.42 -15.15
C GLY A 4 8.35 -6.75 -14.67
N GLU A 5 8.49 -7.24 -13.43
CA GLU A 5 9.81 -7.57 -12.87
C GLU A 5 10.36 -8.85 -13.51
N ILE A 6 9.50 -9.86 -13.68
CA ILE A 6 9.90 -11.15 -14.25
C ILE A 6 10.24 -11.05 -15.76
N ALA A 7 9.67 -10.08 -16.48
CA ALA A 7 9.96 -9.86 -17.90
C ALA A 7 11.43 -9.51 -18.17
N GLY A 8 12.14 -8.96 -17.18
CA GLY A 8 13.58 -8.68 -17.27
C GLY A 8 14.49 -9.80 -16.76
N MET A 9 13.91 -10.85 -16.17
CA MET A 9 14.68 -11.97 -15.62
C MET A 9 15.07 -12.95 -16.73
N LYS A 10 16.28 -13.51 -16.62
CA LYS A 10 16.81 -14.48 -17.60
C LYS A 10 16.35 -15.92 -17.34
N SER A 11 15.89 -16.22 -16.12
CA SER A 11 15.37 -17.53 -15.76
C SER A 11 13.90 -17.63 -16.17
N GLY A 12 13.50 -18.73 -16.82
CA GLY A 12 12.10 -19.03 -17.12
C GLY A 12 11.32 -19.60 -15.93
N ARG A 13 11.99 -19.85 -14.79
CA ARG A 13 11.41 -20.39 -13.56
C ARG A 13 10.81 -19.27 -12.71
N THR A 14 9.94 -18.46 -13.30
CA THR A 14 9.34 -17.28 -12.66
C THR A 14 7.83 -17.28 -12.80
N LEU A 15 7.13 -16.76 -11.79
CA LEU A 15 5.68 -16.61 -11.81
C LEU A 15 5.27 -15.20 -11.35
N ALA A 16 4.26 -14.62 -11.98
CA ALA A 16 3.65 -13.37 -11.52
C ALA A 16 2.19 -13.59 -11.15
N VAL A 17 1.84 -13.26 -9.91
CA VAL A 17 0.50 -13.42 -9.35
C VAL A 17 -0.01 -12.04 -8.94
N SER A 18 -1.22 -11.70 -9.37
CA SER A 18 -1.84 -10.40 -9.06
C SER A 18 -3.25 -10.55 -8.53
N GLY A 19 -3.57 -9.73 -7.53
CA GLY A 19 -4.80 -9.80 -6.77
C GLY A 19 -4.54 -10.30 -5.35
N LEU A 20 -5.15 -9.66 -4.36
CA LEU A 20 -4.98 -10.01 -2.95
C LEU A 20 -5.40 -11.46 -2.67
N LYS A 21 -6.56 -11.89 -3.17
CA LYS A 21 -7.06 -13.26 -3.00
C LYS A 21 -6.11 -14.30 -3.60
N GLU A 22 -5.64 -14.04 -4.82
CA GLU A 22 -4.68 -14.92 -5.50
C GLU A 22 -3.35 -14.96 -4.76
N THR A 23 -2.86 -13.82 -4.28
CA THR A 23 -1.62 -13.74 -3.51
C THR A 23 -1.70 -14.62 -2.27
N ILE A 24 -2.78 -14.53 -1.50
CA ILE A 24 -2.99 -15.37 -0.31
C ILE A 24 -3.00 -16.85 -0.70
N ALA A 25 -3.82 -17.23 -1.69
CA ALA A 25 -3.95 -18.62 -2.13
C ALA A 25 -2.63 -19.22 -2.65
N TYR A 26 -1.80 -18.41 -3.33
CA TYR A 26 -0.49 -18.87 -3.81
C TYR A 26 0.55 -18.95 -2.70
N LEU A 27 0.49 -18.09 -1.68
CA LEU A 27 1.34 -18.24 -0.50
C LEU A 27 1.04 -19.55 0.24
N GLU A 28 -0.24 -19.89 0.44
CA GLU A 28 -0.63 -21.19 1.04
C GLU A 28 -0.10 -22.38 0.23
N LYS A 29 -0.19 -22.33 -1.09
CA LYS A 29 0.36 -23.37 -1.97
C LYS A 29 1.89 -23.46 -1.91
N ILE A 30 2.59 -22.34 -1.72
CA ILE A 30 4.04 -22.33 -1.50
C ILE A 30 4.38 -23.02 -0.18
N GLU A 31 3.62 -22.75 0.88
CA GLU A 31 3.78 -23.42 2.18
C GLU A 31 3.56 -24.94 2.08
N MET A 32 2.60 -25.38 1.24
CA MET A 32 2.39 -26.80 0.94
C MET A 32 3.50 -27.44 0.09
N GLY A 33 4.49 -26.65 -0.36
CA GLY A 33 5.61 -27.13 -1.16
C GLY A 33 5.27 -27.40 -2.63
N LEU A 34 4.22 -26.80 -3.18
CA LEU A 34 3.76 -27.04 -4.56
C LEU A 34 4.60 -26.33 -5.65
N PHE A 35 5.48 -25.41 -5.27
CA PHE A 35 6.23 -24.54 -6.19
C PHE A 35 7.76 -24.63 -5.99
N GLN A 36 8.29 -25.84 -5.87
CA GLN A 36 9.74 -26.06 -5.69
C GLN A 36 10.56 -25.76 -6.95
N ASP A 37 9.91 -25.76 -8.12
CA ASP A 37 10.56 -25.53 -9.42
C ASP A 37 10.61 -24.05 -9.84
N LEU A 38 10.19 -23.12 -8.96
CA LEU A 38 10.23 -21.68 -9.22
C LEU A 38 11.37 -21.02 -8.42
N ASP A 39 12.12 -20.14 -9.09
CA ASP A 39 13.23 -19.39 -8.48
C ASP A 39 12.76 -18.04 -7.93
N TYR A 40 11.68 -17.48 -8.51
CA TYR A 40 11.18 -16.17 -8.16
C TYR A 40 9.68 -16.03 -8.44
N ILE A 41 8.95 -15.44 -7.49
CA ILE A 41 7.53 -15.19 -7.61
C ILE A 41 7.25 -13.71 -7.31
N GLU A 42 6.67 -13.01 -8.28
CA GLU A 42 6.22 -11.62 -8.14
C GLU A 42 4.77 -11.60 -7.64
N PHE A 43 4.54 -11.00 -6.46
CA PHE A 43 3.19 -10.76 -5.94
C PHE A 43 2.78 -9.30 -6.06
N ARG A 44 1.54 -9.05 -6.53
CA ARG A 44 0.92 -7.72 -6.55
C ARG A 44 -0.48 -7.77 -5.96
N THR A 45 -0.78 -6.88 -5.01
CA THR A 45 -2.09 -6.86 -4.35
C THR A 45 -3.24 -6.49 -5.29
N CYS A 46 -3.04 -5.54 -6.18
CA CYS A 46 -4.07 -5.12 -7.14
C CYS A 46 -4.12 -6.09 -8.33
N PRO A 47 -5.32 -6.46 -8.83
CA PRO A 47 -5.45 -7.19 -10.08
C PRO A 47 -4.74 -6.44 -11.21
N GLU A 48 -3.94 -7.13 -12.02
CA GLU A 48 -3.10 -6.51 -13.06
C GLU A 48 -1.98 -5.58 -12.53
N GLY A 49 -1.70 -5.58 -11.23
CA GLY A 49 -0.73 -4.70 -10.58
C GLY A 49 -1.24 -3.26 -10.44
N CYS A 50 -0.35 -2.29 -10.31
CA CYS A 50 -0.73 -0.90 -10.02
C CYS A 50 -1.69 -0.26 -11.04
N VAL A 51 -1.72 -0.78 -12.27
CA VAL A 51 -2.60 -0.28 -13.35
C VAL A 51 -4.06 -0.70 -13.16
N GLY A 52 -4.34 -1.68 -12.31
CA GLY A 52 -5.69 -2.06 -11.91
C GLY A 52 -5.98 -1.76 -10.43
N GLY A 53 -5.29 -0.76 -9.87
CA GLY A 53 -5.57 -0.27 -8.53
C GLY A 53 -6.97 0.34 -8.41
N THR A 54 -7.56 0.30 -7.22
CA THR A 54 -8.93 0.81 -6.98
C THR A 54 -9.11 2.30 -7.26
N LEU A 55 -8.03 3.07 -7.26
CA LEU A 55 -8.03 4.51 -7.51
C LEU A 55 -7.72 4.87 -8.97
N THR A 56 -7.58 3.89 -9.87
CA THR A 56 -7.35 4.17 -11.29
C THR A 56 -8.66 4.58 -11.96
N GLY A 57 -8.68 5.76 -12.60
CA GLY A 57 -9.87 6.28 -13.29
C GLY A 57 -10.17 5.65 -14.66
N ILE A 58 -9.37 4.69 -15.10
CA ILE A 58 -9.49 4.02 -16.41
C ILE A 58 -9.61 2.51 -16.17
N ASP A 59 -10.33 1.82 -17.04
CA ASP A 59 -10.38 0.35 -17.00
C ASP A 59 -8.97 -0.26 -17.11
N LYS A 60 -8.69 -1.20 -16.20
CA LYS A 60 -7.38 -1.84 -16.05
C LYS A 60 -6.90 -2.57 -17.30
N TYR A 61 -7.79 -3.19 -18.07
CA TYR A 61 -7.41 -3.92 -19.28
C TYR A 61 -7.16 -2.97 -20.45
N LEU A 62 -7.90 -1.87 -20.53
CA LEU A 62 -7.58 -0.77 -21.46
C LEU A 62 -6.21 -0.15 -21.12
N SER A 63 -5.95 0.17 -19.85
CA SER A 63 -4.64 0.67 -19.41
C SER A 63 -3.51 -0.32 -19.69
N LYS A 64 -3.75 -1.62 -19.45
CA LYS A 64 -2.80 -2.70 -19.77
C LYS A 64 -2.49 -2.74 -21.27
N ASN A 65 -3.52 -2.72 -22.14
CA ASN A 65 -3.34 -2.73 -23.58
C ASN A 65 -2.56 -1.49 -24.06
N PHE A 66 -2.89 -0.32 -23.51
CA PHE A 66 -2.18 0.92 -23.82
C PHE A 66 -0.69 0.80 -23.47
N ILE A 67 -0.36 0.38 -22.25
CA ILE A 67 1.03 0.22 -21.80
C ILE A 67 1.78 -0.81 -22.67
N GLN A 68 1.16 -1.94 -23.00
CA GLN A 68 1.77 -2.95 -23.87
C GLN A 68 2.07 -2.38 -25.28
N LYS A 69 1.14 -1.65 -25.88
CA LYS A 69 1.36 -0.95 -27.16
C LYS A 69 2.47 0.10 -27.04
N THR A 70 2.49 0.84 -25.94
CA THR A 70 3.53 1.82 -25.66
C THR A 70 4.89 1.14 -25.61
N ILE A 71 5.05 0.04 -24.88
CA ILE A 71 6.31 -0.72 -24.80
C ILE A 71 6.77 -1.20 -26.19
N LEU A 72 5.86 -1.74 -27.00
CA LEU A 72 6.17 -2.18 -28.37
C LEU A 72 6.65 -1.03 -29.25
N ASN A 73 5.99 0.13 -29.19
CA ASN A 73 6.34 1.30 -30.00
C ASN A 73 7.61 2.00 -29.53
N MET A 74 7.82 2.07 -28.21
CA MET A 74 8.89 2.83 -27.57
C MET A 74 10.17 2.02 -27.35
N GLY A 75 10.08 0.69 -27.41
CA GLY A 75 11.14 -0.25 -27.08
C GLY A 75 11.46 -0.29 -25.58
N LEU A 76 12.20 -1.34 -25.18
CA LEU A 76 12.71 -1.53 -23.80
C LEU A 76 14.11 -0.95 -23.59
N LYS A 77 14.62 -0.16 -24.55
CA LYS A 77 15.99 0.36 -24.49
C LYS A 77 16.14 1.36 -23.34
N LYS A 78 17.27 1.25 -22.63
CA LYS A 78 17.66 2.23 -21.61
C LYS A 78 17.77 3.61 -22.27
N ARG A 79 16.89 4.53 -21.87
CA ARG A 79 16.86 5.91 -22.40
C ARG A 79 17.77 6.87 -21.63
N VAL A 80 18.44 6.37 -20.59
CA VAL A 80 19.20 7.16 -19.64
C VAL A 80 20.62 6.62 -19.56
N CYS A 81 21.60 7.51 -19.69
CA CYS A 81 23.00 7.14 -19.53
C CYS A 81 23.28 6.76 -18.07
N GLN A 82 23.96 5.63 -17.86
CA GLN A 82 24.28 5.19 -16.51
C GLN A 82 25.24 6.15 -15.81
N ASP A 83 26.25 6.62 -16.54
CA ASP A 83 27.29 7.50 -16.01
C ASP A 83 26.70 8.86 -15.61
N GLU A 84 25.70 9.35 -16.34
CA GLU A 84 24.96 10.56 -16.01
C GLU A 84 24.18 10.42 -14.68
N ILE A 85 23.54 9.26 -14.46
CA ILE A 85 22.84 8.99 -13.20
C ILE A 85 23.82 8.86 -12.02
N LEU A 86 24.97 8.22 -12.24
CA LEU A 86 26.02 8.11 -11.22
C LEU A 86 26.57 9.50 -10.87
N CYS A 87 26.86 10.34 -11.87
CA CYS A 87 27.30 11.72 -11.64
C CYS A 87 26.28 12.52 -10.82
N LEU A 88 25.00 12.45 -11.20
CA LEU A 88 23.92 13.09 -10.44
C LEU A 88 23.79 12.55 -9.01
N TYR A 89 24.09 11.27 -8.79
CA TYR A 89 24.09 10.68 -7.46
C TYR A 89 25.25 11.20 -6.60
N ASP A 90 26.46 11.22 -7.15
CA ASP A 90 27.67 11.72 -6.48
C ASP A 90 27.57 13.22 -6.18
N GLU A 91 26.93 13.99 -7.06
CA GLU A 91 26.60 15.41 -6.85
C GLU A 91 25.46 15.64 -5.85
N GLY A 92 24.86 14.56 -5.32
CA GLY A 92 23.78 14.64 -4.34
C GLY A 92 22.42 15.03 -4.93
N GLY A 93 22.22 14.94 -6.24
CA GLY A 93 20.97 15.21 -6.94
C GLY A 93 19.79 14.35 -6.47
N PHE A 94 20.06 13.19 -5.87
CA PHE A 94 19.06 12.30 -5.26
C PHE A 94 19.02 12.37 -3.73
N GLN A 95 19.81 13.23 -3.09
CA GLN A 95 19.78 13.38 -1.64
C GLN A 95 18.45 14.00 -1.21
N ALA A 96 17.90 13.48 -0.11
CA ALA A 96 16.69 14.05 0.47
C ALA A 96 16.97 15.48 0.92
N LYS A 97 16.22 16.45 0.37
CA LYS A 97 16.29 17.86 0.78
C LYS A 97 15.93 18.09 2.26
N SER A 98 15.33 17.08 2.90
CA SER A 98 14.95 17.10 4.31
C SER A 98 15.85 16.19 5.10
N SER A 99 16.39 16.67 6.23
CA SER A 99 17.15 15.82 7.14
C SER A 99 16.27 14.69 7.69
N LEU A 100 16.89 13.54 7.97
CA LEU A 100 16.21 12.41 8.61
C LEU A 100 15.52 12.82 9.91
N ALA A 101 16.11 13.74 10.69
CA ALA A 101 15.48 14.29 11.90
C ALA A 101 14.20 15.08 11.61
N LYS A 102 14.13 15.81 10.48
CA LYS A 102 12.94 16.54 10.05
C LYS A 102 11.84 15.58 9.57
N LEU A 103 12.22 14.53 8.85
CA LEU A 103 11.31 13.46 8.43
C LEU A 103 10.79 12.69 9.65
N ALA A 104 11.67 12.29 10.57
CA ALA A 104 11.30 11.66 11.82
C ALA A 104 10.33 12.55 12.61
N ARG A 105 10.60 13.84 12.80
CA ARG A 105 9.64 14.72 13.47
C ARG A 105 8.28 14.78 12.78
N ARG A 106 8.24 14.71 11.44
CA ARG A 106 7.01 14.78 10.65
C ARG A 106 6.21 13.48 10.63
N PHE A 107 6.89 12.34 10.71
CA PHE A 107 6.28 11.01 10.52
C PHE A 107 6.37 10.09 11.76
N SER A 108 7.13 10.46 12.79
CA SER A 108 7.14 9.75 14.06
C SER A 108 5.82 10.05 14.77
N ASP A 109 5.04 9.00 14.98
CA ASP A 109 3.82 9.07 15.77
C ASP A 109 4.21 9.21 17.25
N GLN A 110 4.39 10.45 17.69
CA GLN A 110 4.72 10.78 19.09
C GLN A 110 3.45 10.76 19.95
N LYS A 111 2.67 9.67 19.86
CA LYS A 111 1.51 9.46 20.72
C LYS A 111 1.98 9.38 22.16
N LYS A 112 1.55 10.33 22.98
CA LYS A 112 1.72 10.23 24.43
C LYS A 112 1.04 8.94 24.91
N PRO A 113 1.65 8.21 25.86
CA PRO A 113 1.01 7.03 26.44
C PRO A 113 -0.35 7.43 27.02
N LEU A 114 -1.35 6.59 26.78
CA LEU A 114 -2.70 6.79 27.29
C LEU A 114 -2.73 6.47 28.78
N SER A 115 -3.43 7.29 29.55
CA SER A 115 -3.78 6.99 30.93
C SER A 115 -4.83 5.88 31.00
N ILE A 116 -4.96 5.25 32.18
CA ILE A 116 -5.98 4.21 32.43
C ILE A 116 -7.40 4.75 32.17
N ARG A 117 -7.64 6.04 32.47
CA ARG A 117 -8.93 6.70 32.21
C ARG A 117 -9.20 6.84 30.72
N GLU A 118 -8.22 7.31 29.95
CA GLU A 118 -8.33 7.41 28.48
C GLU A 118 -8.54 6.04 27.83
N LEU A 119 -7.88 4.98 28.32
CA LEU A 119 -8.12 3.62 27.86
C LEU A 119 -9.58 3.17 28.10
N SER A 120 -10.12 3.44 29.30
CA SER A 120 -11.52 3.15 29.60
C SER A 120 -12.50 3.97 28.74
N GLU A 121 -12.17 5.22 28.41
CA GLU A 121 -12.97 6.04 27.50
C GLU A 121 -12.97 5.49 26.07
N ILE A 122 -11.82 4.98 25.58
CA ILE A 122 -11.73 4.30 24.28
C ILE A 122 -12.67 3.09 24.25
N ASP A 123 -12.65 2.25 25.29
CA ASP A 123 -13.53 1.08 25.38
C ASP A 123 -15.01 1.50 25.40
N ASN A 124 -15.36 2.54 26.17
CA ASN A 124 -16.72 3.10 26.19
C ASN A 124 -17.17 3.63 24.82
N ILE A 125 -16.27 4.25 24.05
CA ILE A 125 -16.58 4.71 22.68
C ILE A 125 -16.76 3.52 21.75
N LEU A 126 -15.91 2.50 21.87
CA LEU A 126 -15.99 1.27 21.10
C LEU A 126 -17.33 0.55 21.30
N GLU A 127 -17.86 0.52 22.52
CA GLU A 127 -19.20 -0.04 22.80
C GLU A 127 -20.34 0.77 22.19
N LYS A 128 -20.18 2.09 22.09
CA LYS A 128 -21.20 2.99 21.51
C LYS A 128 -21.24 2.92 20.00
N ILE A 129 -20.12 2.64 19.35
CA ILE A 129 -20.05 2.43 17.90
C ILE A 129 -20.20 0.95 17.57
N LYS A 130 -20.58 0.63 16.33
CA LYS A 130 -20.86 -0.77 15.94
C LYS A 130 -19.60 -1.68 15.92
N GLY A 131 -18.39 -1.12 16.03
CA GLY A 131 -17.13 -1.88 16.03
C GLY A 131 -16.89 -2.72 14.78
N THR A 132 -17.19 -2.17 13.59
CA THR A 132 -17.18 -2.94 12.32
C THR A 132 -15.91 -2.78 11.48
N ASP A 133 -14.97 -1.93 11.90
CA ASP A 133 -13.71 -1.65 11.19
C ASP A 133 -13.90 -1.30 9.70
N CYS A 134 -14.96 -0.54 9.40
CA CYS A 134 -15.34 -0.20 8.02
C CYS A 134 -14.48 0.90 7.37
N SER A 135 -13.60 1.54 8.14
CA SER A 135 -12.73 2.67 7.74
C SER A 135 -13.43 3.88 7.10
N ALA A 136 -14.76 4.00 7.23
CA ALA A 136 -15.54 5.01 6.51
C ALA A 136 -15.33 6.45 7.02
N CYS A 137 -14.85 6.63 8.26
CA CYS A 137 -14.47 7.92 8.83
C CYS A 137 -13.01 8.31 8.52
N GLY A 138 -12.26 7.48 7.79
CA GLY A 138 -10.85 7.71 7.45
C GLY A 138 -9.84 7.14 8.45
N ALA A 139 -10.29 6.62 9.60
CA ALA A 139 -9.45 5.83 10.50
C ALA A 139 -9.25 4.39 9.98
N PRO A 140 -8.10 3.74 10.24
CA PRO A 140 -7.83 2.38 9.77
C PRO A 140 -8.78 1.34 10.39
N ASP A 141 -9.09 1.48 11.68
CA ASP A 141 -10.02 0.62 12.44
C ASP A 141 -10.81 1.44 13.46
N CYS A 142 -11.85 0.84 14.05
CA CYS A 142 -12.74 1.50 15.01
C CYS A 142 -12.02 1.87 16.32
N LYS A 143 -10.99 1.11 16.72
CA LYS A 143 -10.21 1.39 17.93
C LYS A 143 -9.33 2.62 17.76
N THR A 144 -8.71 2.76 16.59
CA THR A 144 -7.93 3.94 16.21
C THR A 144 -8.81 5.17 16.13
N PHE A 145 -10.02 5.05 15.57
CA PHE A 145 -11.01 6.14 15.60
C PHE A 145 -11.35 6.55 17.04
N ALA A 146 -11.65 5.59 17.92
CA ALA A 146 -11.97 5.88 19.32
C ALA A 146 -10.80 6.57 20.05
N GLU A 147 -9.56 6.14 19.80
CA GLU A 147 -8.36 6.82 20.29
C GLU A 147 -8.25 8.25 19.76
N ASP A 148 -8.51 8.48 18.47
CA ASP A 148 -8.48 9.81 17.87
C ASP A 148 -9.54 10.74 18.48
N VAL A 149 -10.72 10.22 18.83
CA VAL A 149 -11.75 10.98 19.56
C VAL A 149 -11.28 11.35 20.96
N VAL A 150 -10.76 10.40 21.75
CA VAL A 150 -10.24 10.68 23.11
C VAL A 150 -9.09 11.69 23.08
N ARG A 151 -8.26 11.65 22.04
CA ARG A 151 -7.17 12.62 21.82
C ARG A 151 -7.64 13.96 21.25
N GLY A 152 -8.94 14.14 20.97
CA GLY A 152 -9.51 15.36 20.40
C GLY A 152 -9.11 15.62 18.94
N LYS A 153 -8.67 14.59 18.21
CA LYS A 153 -8.32 14.66 16.77
C LYS A 153 -9.50 14.39 15.85
N ALA A 154 -10.56 13.77 16.35
CA ALA A 154 -11.79 13.46 15.63
C ALA A 154 -13.01 13.71 16.53
N SER A 155 -14.18 13.90 15.91
CA SER A 155 -15.45 14.04 16.62
C SER A 155 -16.23 12.74 16.60
N MET A 156 -17.08 12.49 17.60
CA MET A 156 -17.95 11.29 17.63
C MET A 156 -18.87 11.22 16.41
N GLU A 157 -19.29 12.37 15.90
CA GLU A 157 -20.16 12.52 14.74
C GLU A 157 -19.45 12.16 13.42
N ASP A 158 -18.12 12.05 13.39
CA ASP A 158 -17.39 11.61 12.18
C ASP A 158 -17.67 10.14 11.87
N CYS A 159 -18.11 9.35 12.86
CA CYS A 159 -18.58 8.00 12.66
C CYS A 159 -19.96 7.97 11.99
N LEU A 160 -20.07 7.35 10.82
CA LEU A 160 -21.33 7.21 10.08
C LEU A 160 -22.43 6.50 10.88
N PHE A 161 -22.06 5.61 11.80
CA PHE A 161 -23.03 4.92 12.66
C PHE A 161 -23.61 5.83 13.74
N MET A 162 -22.88 6.87 14.15
CA MET A 162 -23.36 7.86 15.11
C MET A 162 -24.18 8.96 14.43
N LYS A 163 -23.87 9.31 13.18
CA LYS A 163 -24.71 10.26 12.40
C LYS A 163 -26.14 9.76 12.17
N LYS A 164 -26.35 8.45 12.10
CA LYS A 164 -27.66 7.84 11.82
C LYS A 164 -28.56 7.67 13.05
N SER A 165 -28.11 8.09 14.23
CA SER A 165 -28.86 8.00 15.49
C SER A 165 -29.68 9.28 15.79
N GLN A 166 -29.84 10.16 14.81
CA GLN A 166 -30.79 11.29 14.81
C GLN A 166 -31.90 11.05 13.78
#